data_AF-A0A7Z1HNN6-F1
#
_entry.id   AF-A0A7Z1HNN6-F1
#
_cell.length_a   1.000
_cell.length_b   1.000
_cell.length_c   1.000
_cell.angle_alpha   90.00
_cell.angle_beta   90.00
_cell.angle_gamma   90.00
#
_symmetry.space_group_name_H-M   'P 1'
#
loop_
_entity.id
_entity.type
_entity.pdbx_description
1 polymer ?
#
loop_
_entity_poly.entity_id
_entity_poly.type
_entity_poly.pdbx_seq_one_letter_code
_entity_poly.pdbx_strand_id
1 'polypeptide(L)'
;MPRVQRRQRPTSRRHSLFINQVVDNLKADPSKLSIIRNNLDEYRQQQFLKRGFLLAIERFDWVFEASNDVNQICEQILADDYIGNRLRRYPLLFKGVVN
;
A
#
# COMPACT_ATOMS: atom_id res chain seq x y z
N MET A 1 -25.76 -20.42 0.38
CA MET A 1 -25.37 -19.11 -0.20
C MET A 1 -24.13 -19.30 -1.06
N PRO A 2 -24.16 -19.10 -2.39
CA PRO A 2 -22.96 -19.24 -3.21
C PRO A 2 -21.99 -18.09 -2.89
N ARG A 3 -20.76 -18.44 -2.51
CA ARG A 3 -19.65 -17.51 -2.30
C ARG A 3 -19.35 -16.84 -3.64
N VAL A 4 -19.76 -15.58 -3.83
CA VAL A 4 -19.44 -14.79 -5.02
C VAL A 4 -17.91 -14.72 -5.12
N GLN A 5 -17.34 -15.54 -6.01
CA GLN A 5 -15.93 -15.48 -6.35
C GLN A 5 -15.71 -14.12 -7.01
N ARG A 6 -15.11 -13.18 -6.26
CA ARG A 6 -14.72 -11.88 -6.79
C ARG A 6 -13.69 -12.14 -7.89
N ARG A 7 -14.11 -12.00 -9.15
CA ARG A 7 -13.20 -12.01 -10.30
C ARG A 7 -12.06 -11.03 -10.03
N GLN A 8 -10.82 -11.53 -10.04
CA GLN A 8 -9.65 -10.67 -9.99
C GLN A 8 -9.65 -9.84 -11.26
N ARG A 9 -9.94 -8.54 -11.14
CA ARG A 9 -9.80 -7.63 -12.28
C ARG A 9 -8.30 -7.45 -12.53
N PRO A 10 -7.83 -7.61 -13.78
CA PRO A 10 -6.43 -7.39 -14.10
C PRO A 10 -6.05 -5.96 -13.72
N THR A 11 -4.98 -5.82 -12.93
CA THR A 11 -4.37 -4.52 -12.63
C THR A 11 -3.85 -3.90 -13.92
N SER A 12 -4.09 -2.61 -14.11
CA SER A 12 -3.61 -1.93 -15.31
C SER A 12 -2.08 -1.93 -15.35
N ARG A 13 -1.48 -2.07 -16.55
CA ARG A 13 0.00 -2.09 -16.70
C ARG A 13 0.66 -0.87 -16.05
N ARG A 14 0.06 0.31 -16.17
CA ARG A 14 0.54 1.56 -15.55
C ARG A 14 0.56 1.47 -14.02
N HIS A 15 -0.44 0.84 -13.44
CA HIS A 15 -0.53 0.66 -12.00
C HIS A 15 0.57 -0.27 -11.48
N SER A 16 0.79 -1.40 -12.14
CA SER A 16 1.85 -2.33 -11.77
C SER A 16 3.24 -1.69 -11.93
N LEU A 17 3.46 -0.89 -12.97
CA LEU A 17 4.71 -0.13 -13.14
C LEU A 17 4.93 0.88 -12.01
N PHE A 18 3.90 1.61 -11.60
CA PHE A 18 4.00 2.55 -10.48
C PHE A 18 4.35 1.85 -9.16
N ILE A 19 3.71 0.71 -8.85
CA ILE A 19 4.03 -0.05 -7.65
C ILE A 19 5.48 -0.56 -7.66
N ASN A 20 5.97 -1.02 -8.82
CA ASN A 20 7.37 -1.44 -8.93
C ASN A 20 8.33 -0.26 -8.69
N GLN A 21 8.04 0.92 -9.28
CA GLN A 21 8.83 2.14 -9.02
C GLN A 21 8.83 2.55 -7.55
N VAL A 22 7.70 2.40 -6.86
CA VAL A 22 7.61 2.62 -5.41
C VAL A 22 8.56 1.69 -4.68
N VAL A 23 8.51 0.38 -4.96
CA VAL A 23 9.38 -0.62 -4.33
C VAL A 23 10.86 -0.34 -4.58
N ASP A 24 11.23 -0.01 -5.82
CA ASP A 24 12.62 0.31 -6.17
C ASP A 24 13.12 1.54 -5.40
N ASN A 25 12.27 2.57 -5.27
CA ASN A 25 12.60 3.78 -4.50
C ASN A 25 12.72 3.52 -3.00
N LEU A 26 11.85 2.68 -2.43
CA LEU A 26 11.94 2.31 -1.01
C LEU A 26 13.21 1.50 -0.72
N LYS A 27 13.56 0.56 -1.60
CA LYS A 27 14.80 -0.22 -1.45
C LYS A 27 16.06 0.63 -1.61
N ALA A 28 16.05 1.60 -2.54
CA ALA A 28 17.15 2.52 -2.73
C ALA A 28 17.30 3.53 -1.58
N ASP A 29 16.18 3.97 -1.00
CA ASP A 29 16.15 4.91 0.11
C ASP A 29 15.07 4.52 1.14
N PRO A 30 15.46 3.74 2.18
CA PRO A 30 14.54 3.29 3.22
C PRO A 30 13.92 4.43 4.03
N SER A 31 14.55 5.62 4.04
CA SER A 31 14.00 6.78 4.75
C SER A 31 12.66 7.22 4.18
N LYS A 32 12.37 6.90 2.90
CA LYS A 32 11.09 7.16 2.23
C LYS A 32 9.91 6.41 2.84
N LEU A 33 10.13 5.41 3.70
CA LEU A 33 9.06 4.82 4.52
C LEU A 33 8.38 5.87 5.43
N SER A 34 9.12 6.91 5.84
CA SER A 34 8.55 8.04 6.58
C SER A 34 7.50 8.80 5.77
N ILE A 35 7.66 8.91 4.44
CA ILE A 35 6.68 9.54 3.55
C ILE A 35 5.37 8.76 3.58
N ILE A 36 5.44 7.43 3.54
CA ILE A 36 4.26 6.57 3.65
C ILE A 36 3.59 6.79 5.00
N ARG A 37 4.34 6.77 6.11
CA ARG A 37 3.78 7.03 7.45
C ARG A 37 3.07 8.39 7.54
N ASN A 38 3.70 9.45 7.03
CA ASN A 38 3.11 10.78 6.98
C ASN A 38 1.81 10.80 6.16
N ASN A 39 1.78 10.12 5.01
CA ASN A 39 0.58 9.99 4.21
C ASN A 39 -0.55 9.29 4.99
N LEU A 40 -0.24 8.20 5.73
CA LEU A 40 -1.23 7.48 6.55
C LEU A 40 -1.86 8.41 7.60
N ASP A 41 -1.03 9.18 8.30
CA ASP A 41 -1.50 10.12 9.33
C ASP A 41 -2.31 11.27 8.73
N GLU A 42 -1.85 11.86 7.63
CA GLU A 42 -2.58 12.92 6.91
C GLU A 42 -3.96 12.43 6.45
N TYR A 43 -4.02 11.26 5.81
CA TYR A 43 -5.28 10.72 5.30
C TYR A 43 -6.23 10.30 6.42
N ARG A 44 -5.71 9.81 7.56
CA ARG A 44 -6.53 9.43 8.73
C ARG A 44 -7.31 10.61 9.32
N GLN A 45 -6.78 11.82 9.21
CA GLN A 45 -7.43 13.04 9.72
C GLN A 45 -8.54 13.58 8.81
N GLN A 46 -8.72 13.04 7.60
CA GLN A 46 -9.73 13.53 6.67
C GLN A 46 -11.16 13.10 7.05
N GLN A 47 -12.05 14.08 7.26
CA GLN A 47 -13.44 13.87 7.71
C GLN A 47 -14.26 12.92 6.83
N PHE A 48 -14.03 12.91 5.51
CA PHE A 48 -14.83 12.14 4.54
C PHE A 48 -14.03 11.03 3.86
N LEU A 49 -13.02 10.49 4.53
CA LEU A 49 -12.23 9.40 3.98
C LEU A 49 -13.09 8.14 3.82
N LYS A 50 -13.09 7.57 2.61
CA LYS A 50 -13.87 6.36 2.32
C LYS A 50 -13.41 5.23 3.24
N ARG A 51 -14.35 4.49 3.84
CA ARG A 51 -14.08 3.29 4.69
C ARG A 51 -13.09 2.32 4.06
N GLY A 52 -13.12 2.19 2.73
CA GLY A 52 -12.18 1.32 2.02
C GLY A 52 -10.71 1.76 2.17
N PHE A 53 -10.47 3.07 2.14
CA PHE A 53 -9.16 3.67 2.31
C PHE A 53 -8.70 3.58 3.78
N LEU A 54 -9.59 3.86 4.74
CA LEU A 54 -9.30 3.68 6.17
C LEU A 54 -8.84 2.25 6.48
N LEU A 55 -9.55 1.24 5.94
CA LEU A 55 -9.14 -0.15 6.06
C LEU A 55 -7.77 -0.42 5.43
N ALA A 56 -7.34 0.30 4.40
CA ALA A 56 -6.01 0.12 3.83
C ALA A 56 -4.92 0.74 4.72
N ILE A 57 -5.22 1.88 5.36
CA ILE A 57 -4.36 2.49 6.39
C ILE A 57 -4.16 1.50 7.54
N GLU A 58 -5.24 0.96 8.11
CA GLU A 58 -5.18 -0.03 9.20
C GLU A 58 -4.33 -1.26 8.85
N ARG A 59 -4.39 -1.74 7.60
CA ARG A 59 -3.53 -2.86 7.18
C ARG A 59 -2.07 -2.46 7.08
N PHE A 60 -1.79 -1.23 6.69
CA PHE A 60 -0.42 -0.72 6.67
C PHE A 60 0.14 -0.59 8.08
N ASP A 61 -0.68 -0.15 9.05
CA ASP A 61 -0.28 -0.08 10.45
C ASP A 61 0.22 -1.46 10.93
N TRP A 62 -0.52 -2.54 10.64
CA TRP A 62 -0.09 -3.91 10.99
C TRP A 62 1.21 -4.33 10.32
N VAL A 63 1.45 -3.91 9.07
CA VAL A 63 2.71 -4.20 8.37
C VAL A 63 3.88 -3.51 9.04
N PHE A 64 3.71 -2.24 9.43
CA PHE A 64 4.75 -1.49 10.15
C PHE A 64 4.95 -1.96 11.58
N GLU A 65 3.91 -2.44 12.26
CA GLU A 65 4.03 -3.06 13.59
C GLU A 65 4.77 -4.40 13.53
N ALA A 66 4.53 -5.19 12.47
CA ALA A 66 5.17 -6.50 12.29
C ALA A 66 6.63 -6.41 11.86
N SER A 67 7.02 -5.37 11.11
CA SER A 67 8.38 -5.22 10.62
C SER A 67 8.80 -3.76 10.40
N ASN A 68 10.04 -3.48 10.77
CA ASN A 68 10.73 -2.23 10.43
C ASN A 68 11.74 -2.40 9.28
N ASP A 69 11.85 -3.60 8.70
CA ASP A 69 12.73 -3.87 7.57
C ASP A 69 12.05 -3.47 6.26
N VAL A 70 12.69 -2.56 5.51
CA VAL A 70 12.21 -2.09 4.21
C VAL A 70 12.00 -3.22 3.20
N ASN A 71 12.82 -4.28 3.27
CA ASN A 71 12.68 -5.42 2.35
C ASN A 71 11.40 -6.19 2.64
N GLN A 72 11.13 -6.48 3.91
CA GLN A 72 9.91 -7.19 4.33
C GLN A 72 8.65 -6.36 4.02
N ILE A 73 8.72 -5.04 4.21
CA ILE A 73 7.62 -4.13 3.85
C ILE A 73 7.38 -4.16 2.33
N CYS A 74 8.44 -4.12 1.52
CA CYS A 74 8.33 -4.21 0.06
C CYS A 74 7.77 -5.56 -0.41
N GLU A 75 8.20 -6.66 0.20
CA GLU A 75 7.65 -8.00 -0.05
C GLU A 75 6.15 -8.02 0.26
N GLN A 76 5.73 -7.45 1.40
CA GLN A 76 4.33 -7.38 1.78
C GLN A 76 3.49 -6.48 0.86
N ILE A 77 4.08 -5.40 0.32
CA ILE A 77 3.44 -4.56 -0.71
C ILE A 77 3.25 -5.33 -2.01
N LEU A 78 4.15 -6.25 -2.36
CA LEU A 78 4.08 -7.06 -3.58
C LEU A 78 3.34 -8.38 -3.41
N ALA A 79 3.10 -8.83 -2.17
CA ALA A 79 2.47 -10.10 -1.88
C ALA A 79 1.12 -10.26 -2.57
N ASP A 80 0.85 -11.43 -3.15
CA ASP A 80 -0.43 -11.75 -3.80
C ASP A 80 -1.52 -12.18 -2.80
N ASP A 81 -1.39 -11.78 -1.54
CA ASP A 81 -2.31 -12.05 -0.46
C ASP A 81 -3.37 -10.93 -0.33
N TYR A 82 -4.21 -11.03 0.71
CA TYR A 82 -5.23 -10.02 0.97
C TYR A 82 -4.63 -8.63 1.26
N ILE A 83 -3.51 -8.58 2.01
CA ILE A 83 -2.90 -7.33 2.47
C ILE A 83 -2.26 -6.62 1.27
N GLY A 84 -1.34 -7.26 0.55
CA GLY A 84 -0.68 -6.68 -0.60
C GLY A 84 -1.69 -6.22 -1.66
N ASN A 85 -2.69 -7.04 -2.00
CA ASN A 85 -3.77 -6.64 -2.91
C ASN A 85 -4.58 -5.44 -2.40
N ARG A 86 -4.71 -5.29 -1.07
CA ARG A 86 -5.39 -4.15 -0.46
C ARG A 86 -4.54 -2.90 -0.56
N LEU A 87 -3.26 -2.96 -0.22
CA LEU A 87 -2.32 -1.84 -0.25
C LEU A 87 -2.17 -1.31 -1.67
N ARG A 88 -1.91 -2.21 -2.64
CA ARG A 88 -1.77 -1.84 -4.05
C ARG A 88 -3.01 -1.15 -4.59
N ARG A 89 -4.22 -1.40 -4.07
CA ARG A 89 -5.44 -0.74 -4.56
C ARG A 89 -5.49 0.78 -4.32
N TYR A 90 -4.66 1.30 -3.43
CA TYR A 90 -4.68 2.71 -3.04
C TYR A 90 -3.31 3.38 -3.31
N PRO A 91 -3.01 3.76 -4.57
CA PRO A 91 -1.75 4.41 -4.94
C PRO A 91 -1.41 5.67 -4.14
N LEU A 92 -2.43 6.39 -3.65
CA LEU A 92 -2.24 7.61 -2.86
C LEU A 92 -1.46 7.37 -1.57
N LEU A 93 -1.48 6.14 -1.03
CA LEU A 93 -0.65 5.78 0.13
C LEU A 93 0.85 6.00 -0.14
N PHE A 94 1.26 5.92 -1.41
CA PHE A 94 2.65 6.04 -1.86
C PHE A 94 2.96 7.40 -2.50
N LYS A 95 2.08 8.40 -2.34
CA LYS A 95 2.29 9.75 -2.86
C LYS A 95 3.64 10.30 -2.37
N GLY A 96 4.46 10.79 -3.29
CA GLY A 96 5.77 11.40 -2.99
C GLY A 96 6.93 10.42 -2.80
N VAL A 97 6.71 9.10 -2.91
CA VAL A 97 7.79 8.11 -2.85
C VAL A 97 8.60 8.06 -4.15
N VAL A 98 7.90 8.12 -5.29
CA VAL A 98 8.47 8.18 -6.64
C VAL A 98 8.56 9.65 -7.04
N ASN A 99 9.78 10.21 -7.01
CA ASN A 99 10.12 11.56 -7.45
C ASN A 99 11.45 11.51 -8.21
#